data_AF-A0A258G758-F1
#
_entry.id   AF-A0A258G758-F1
#
_cell.length_a   1.000
_cell.length_b   1.000
_cell.length_c   1.000
_cell.angle_alpha   90.00
_cell.angle_beta   90.00
_cell.angle_gamma   90.00
#
_symmetry.space_group_name_H-M   'P 1'
#
loop_
_entity.id
_entity.type
_entity.pdbx_description
1 polymer ?
#
loop_
_entity_poly.entity_id
_entity_poly.type
_entity_poly.pdbx_seq_one_letter_code
_entity_poly.pdbx_strand_id
1 'polypeptide(L)'
;MGALDGTARAITFALIFPGTVPFVYLLRWAAQLVGDQLLMGIAIGTMAAAFCDGIALSWLPSLYGEGVAQLAGSGATILWGIGVVLLLALIIGRRGAK
;
A
#
# COMPACT_ATOMS: atom_id res chain seq x y z
N MET A 1 11.29 1.59 20.54
CA MET A 1 11.52 2.35 19.30
C MET A 1 11.01 1.52 18.15
N GLY A 2 9.77 1.76 17.71
CA GLY A 2 9.17 1.04 16.60
C GLY A 2 9.48 1.71 15.26
N ALA A 3 9.35 0.97 14.15
CA ALA A 3 9.52 1.49 12.78
C ALA A 3 8.51 2.59 12.40
N LEU A 4 7.52 2.84 13.27
CA LEU A 4 6.42 3.78 13.10
C LEU A 4 6.53 5.02 14.02
N ASP A 5 7.62 5.15 14.79
CA ASP A 5 7.85 6.26 15.70
C ASP A 5 8.80 7.31 15.13
N GLY A 6 8.48 8.59 15.33
CA GLY A 6 9.39 9.72 15.06
C GLY A 6 10.01 9.71 13.65
N THR A 7 11.33 9.92 13.58
CA THR A 7 12.09 9.96 12.31
C THR A 7 12.08 8.62 11.57
N ALA A 8 11.94 7.49 12.27
CA ALA A 8 11.89 6.17 11.65
C ALA A 8 10.64 6.02 10.75
N ARG A 9 9.52 6.64 11.13
CA ARG A 9 8.29 6.65 10.32
C ARG A 9 8.48 7.33 8.96
N ALA A 10 9.19 8.46 8.94
CA ALA A 10 9.48 9.16 7.69
C ALA A 10 10.34 8.31 6.74
N ILE A 11 11.32 7.59 7.30
CA ILE A 11 12.15 6.65 6.53
C ILE A 11 11.30 5.50 6.00
N THR A 12 10.44 4.90 6.83
CA THR A 12 9.49 3.86 6.39
C THR A 12 8.62 4.35 5.24
N PHE A 13 8.07 5.55 5.33
CA PHE A 13 7.23 6.15 4.28
C PHE A 13 8.00 6.36 2.98
N ALA A 14 9.25 6.81 3.06
CA ALA A 14 10.11 6.97 1.89
C ALA A 14 10.44 5.62 1.24
N LEU A 15 10.74 4.58 2.03
CA LEU A 15 11.08 3.24 1.55
C LEU A 15 9.89 2.49 0.92
N ILE A 16 8.65 2.86 1.27
CA ILE A 16 7.45 2.31 0.62
C ILE A 16 7.45 2.61 -0.89
N PHE A 17 7.91 3.79 -1.33
CA PHE A 17 7.99 4.09 -2.78
C PHE A 17 8.82 3.08 -3.58
N PRO A 18 10.14 2.92 -3.32
CA PRO A 18 10.95 1.96 -4.07
C PRO A 18 10.54 0.52 -3.78
N GLY A 19 10.00 0.21 -2.59
CA GLY A 19 9.50 -1.13 -2.26
C GLY A 19 8.25 -1.53 -3.03
N THR A 20 7.34 -0.58 -3.32
CA THR A 20 6.08 -0.84 -4.03
C THR A 20 6.27 -0.92 -5.55
N VAL A 21 7.30 -0.29 -6.13
CA VAL A 21 7.60 -0.39 -7.58
C VAL A 21 7.68 -1.83 -8.09
N PRO A 22 8.54 -2.72 -7.54
CA PRO A 22 8.62 -4.11 -8.03
C PRO A 22 7.31 -4.86 -7.83
N PHE A 23 6.55 -4.54 -6.78
CA PHE A 23 5.24 -5.14 -6.53
C PHE A 23 4.22 -4.81 -7.62
N VAL A 24 4.19 -3.56 -8.10
CA VAL A 24 3.33 -3.15 -9.23
C VAL A 24 3.68 -3.92 -10.51
N TYR A 25 4.97 -4.12 -10.80
CA TYR A 25 5.40 -4.91 -11.95
C TYR A 25 5.08 -6.40 -11.80
N LEU A 26 5.22 -6.95 -10.58
CA LEU A 26 4.87 -8.33 -10.28
C LEU A 26 3.37 -8.57 -10.46
N LEU A 27 2.52 -7.68 -9.95
CA LEU A 27 1.08 -7.72 -10.15
C LEU A 27 0.69 -7.63 -11.62
N ARG A 28 1.32 -6.71 -12.36
CA ARG A 28 1.12 -6.59 -13.81
C ARG A 28 1.43 -7.91 -14.51
N TRP A 29 2.52 -8.57 -14.14
CA TRP A 29 2.92 -9.85 -14.71
C TRP A 29 1.97 -10.98 -14.32
N ALA A 30 1.65 -11.12 -13.03
CA ALA A 30 0.82 -12.20 -12.50
C ALA A 30 -0.64 -12.13 -13.01
N ALA A 31 -1.20 -10.93 -13.12
CA ALA A 31 -2.56 -10.70 -13.62
C ALA A 31 -2.62 -10.39 -15.13
N GLN A 32 -1.47 -10.44 -15.82
CA GLN A 32 -1.32 -10.13 -17.25
C GLN A 32 -1.99 -8.80 -17.67
N LEU A 33 -1.89 -7.78 -16.83
CA LEU A 33 -2.57 -6.49 -17.04
C LEU A 33 -1.91 -5.70 -18.18
N VAL A 34 -2.73 -5.30 -19.15
CA VAL A 34 -2.34 -4.42 -20.27
C VAL A 34 -2.47 -2.96 -19.81
N GLY A 35 -1.64 -2.05 -20.32
CA GLY A 35 -1.41 -0.68 -19.80
C GLY A 35 -2.60 0.01 -19.14
N ASP A 36 -3.71 0.20 -19.87
CA ASP A 36 -4.92 0.88 -19.38
C ASP A 36 -5.66 0.16 -18.24
N GLN A 37 -5.49 -1.15 -18.11
CA GLN A 37 -6.12 -1.96 -17.07
C GLN A 37 -5.31 -1.98 -15.77
N LEU A 38 -4.05 -1.54 -15.80
CA LEU A 38 -3.15 -1.64 -14.65
C LEU A 38 -3.69 -0.89 -13.42
N LEU A 39 -4.16 0.35 -13.62
CA LEU A 39 -4.74 1.14 -12.53
C LEU A 39 -6.00 0.48 -11.96
N MET A 40 -6.90 0.02 -12.83
CA MET A 40 -8.15 -0.61 -12.40
C MET A 40 -7.90 -1.91 -11.63
N GLY A 41 -7.03 -2.78 -12.16
CA GLY A 41 -6.70 -4.04 -11.50
C GLY A 41 -6.04 -3.84 -10.14
N ILE A 42 -5.10 -2.89 -10.05
CA ILE A 42 -4.46 -2.54 -8.78
C ILE A 42 -5.46 -1.89 -7.82
N ALA A 43 -6.36 -1.04 -8.30
CA ALA A 43 -7.38 -0.41 -7.46
C ALA A 43 -8.32 -1.44 -6.82
N ILE A 44 -8.76 -2.46 -7.57
CA ILE A 44 -9.60 -3.52 -7.05
C ILE A 44 -8.85 -4.35 -5.99
N GLY A 45 -7.61 -4.75 -6.26
CA GLY A 45 -6.79 -5.48 -5.28
C GLY A 45 -6.52 -4.66 -4.01
N THR A 46 -6.23 -3.37 -4.18
CA THR A 46 -6.00 -2.44 -3.07
C THR A 46 -7.27 -2.21 -2.26
N MET A 47 -8.43 -2.14 -2.90
CA MET A 47 -9.73 -2.05 -2.23
C MET A 47 -9.99 -3.29 -1.36
N ALA A 48 -9.74 -4.49 -1.89
CA ALA A 48 -9.90 -5.73 -1.12
C ALA A 48 -8.94 -5.77 0.09
N ALA A 49 -7.67 -5.40 -0.11
CA ALA A 49 -6.68 -5.32 0.97
C ALA A 49 -7.12 -4.31 2.04
N ALA A 50 -7.49 -3.09 1.65
CA ALA A 50 -7.94 -2.04 2.57
C ALA A 50 -9.19 -2.45 3.36
N PHE A 51 -10.10 -3.21 2.75
CA PHE A 51 -11.28 -3.74 3.43
C PHE A 51 -10.89 -4.78 4.50
N CYS A 52 -10.01 -5.72 4.16
CA CYS A 52 -9.46 -6.69 5.11
C CYS A 52 -8.71 -5.98 6.26
N ASP A 53 -7.94 -4.94 5.94
CA ASP A 53 -7.23 -4.12 6.92
C ASP A 53 -8.19 -3.42 7.88
N GLY A 54 -9.30 -2.86 7.36
CA GLY A 54 -10.36 -2.27 8.18
C GLY A 54 -11.02 -3.27 9.13
N ILE A 55 -11.30 -4.48 8.65
CA ILE A 55 -11.80 -5.57 9.49
C ILE A 55 -10.79 -5.92 10.58
N ALA A 56 -9.53 -6.14 10.20
CA ALA A 56 -8.48 -6.55 11.12
C ALA A 56 -8.16 -5.48 12.18
N LEU A 57 -8.09 -4.20 11.80
CA LEU A 57 -7.90 -3.09 12.75
C LEU A 57 -9.07 -2.96 13.73
N SER A 58 -10.29 -3.29 13.30
CA SER A 58 -11.49 -3.16 14.14
C SER A 58 -11.70 -4.32 15.10
N TRP A 59 -11.43 -5.56 14.65
CA TRP A 59 -11.78 -6.77 15.41
C TRP A 59 -10.56 -7.51 15.98
N LEU A 60 -9.37 -7.29 15.40
CA LEU A 60 -8.11 -7.93 15.81
C LEU A 60 -6.98 -6.88 15.94
N PRO A 61 -7.18 -5.80 16.73
CA PRO A 61 -6.24 -4.68 16.79
C PRO A 61 -4.83 -5.07 17.25
N SER A 62 -4.69 -6.16 18.01
CA SER A 62 -3.41 -6.71 18.45
C SER A 62 -2.48 -7.13 17.31
N LEU A 63 -3.01 -7.40 16.10
CA LEU A 63 -2.20 -7.66 14.91
C LEU A 63 -1.39 -6.44 14.46
N TYR A 64 -1.87 -5.23 14.79
CA TYR A 64 -1.30 -3.97 14.32
C TYR A 64 -0.59 -3.16 15.42
N GLY A 65 -0.77 -3.53 16.69
CA GLY A 65 -0.06 -2.95 17.82
C GLY A 65 -0.81 -3.12 19.13
N GLU A 66 -0.09 -3.00 20.24
CA GLU A 66 -0.68 -3.17 21.59
C GLU A 66 -1.17 -1.84 22.20
N GLY A 67 -0.97 -0.71 21.53
CA GLY A 67 -1.36 0.61 22.03
C GLY A 67 -1.90 1.54 20.95
N VAL A 68 -2.70 2.53 21.38
CA VAL A 68 -3.41 3.47 20.50
C VAL A 68 -2.48 4.19 19.52
N ALA A 69 -1.30 4.63 19.99
CA ALA A 69 -0.32 5.30 19.13
C ALA A 69 0.22 4.37 18.02
N GLN A 70 0.48 3.10 18.35
CA GLN A 70 0.99 2.13 17.39
C GLN A 70 -0.10 1.73 16.40
N LEU A 71 -1.34 1.52 16.84
CA LEU A 71 -2.50 1.30 15.98
C LEU A 71 -2.72 2.46 15.00
N ALA A 72 -2.63 3.71 15.47
CA ALA A 72 -2.74 4.89 14.62
C ALA A 72 -1.58 4.98 13.61
N GLY A 73 -0.35 4.63 14.03
CA GLY A 73 0.82 4.54 13.16
C GLY A 73 0.65 3.49 12.06
N SER A 74 0.13 2.31 12.42
CA SER A 74 -0.13 1.20 11.49
C SER A 74 -1.20 1.59 10.47
N GLY A 75 -2.33 2.14 10.91
CA GLY A 75 -3.38 2.63 10.02
C GLY A 75 -2.89 3.73 9.06
N ALA A 76 -2.09 4.67 9.56
CA ALA A 76 -1.50 5.70 8.71
C ALA A 76 -0.51 5.14 7.68
N THR A 77 0.21 4.07 8.01
CA THR A 77 1.15 3.40 7.10
C THR A 77 0.40 2.65 5.99
N ILE A 78 -0.72 2.00 6.33
CA ILE A 78 -1.61 1.36 5.35
C ILE A 78 -2.15 2.40 4.36
N LEU A 79 -2.72 3.51 4.87
CA LEU A 79 -3.25 4.58 4.02
C LEU A 79 -2.18 5.20 3.11
N TRP A 80 -0.96 5.38 3.61
CA TRP A 80 0.17 5.82 2.81
C TRP A 80 0.52 4.83 1.70
N GLY A 81 0.63 3.53 2.03
CA GLY A 81 0.90 2.48 1.06
C GLY A 81 -0.15 2.38 -0.04
N ILE A 82 -1.44 2.48 0.32
CA ILE A 82 -2.57 2.55 -0.63
C ILE A 82 -2.39 3.72 -1.60
N GLY A 83 -2.09 4.92 -1.08
CA GLY A 83 -1.84 6.09 -1.93
C GLY A 83 -0.66 5.90 -2.88
N VAL A 84 0.45 5.36 -2.37
CA VAL A 84 1.67 5.12 -3.15
C VAL A 84 1.43 4.10 -4.27
N VAL A 85 0.80 2.96 -3.98
CA VAL A 85 0.58 1.92 -4.99
C VAL A 85 -0.34 2.39 -6.11
N LEU A 86 -1.40 3.15 -5.78
CA LEU A 86 -2.32 3.73 -6.77
C LEU A 86 -1.64 4.80 -7.62
N LEU A 87 -0.81 5.66 -7.01
CA LEU A 87 -0.04 6.67 -7.73
C LEU A 87 0.96 6.02 -8.70
N LEU A 88 1.70 5.00 -8.25
CA LEU A 88 2.63 4.26 -9.08
C LEU A 88 1.92 3.52 -10.22
N ALA A 89 0.77 2.90 -9.95
CA ALA A 89 -0.06 2.26 -10.96
C ALA A 89 -0.50 3.25 -12.05
N LEU A 90 -0.92 4.46 -11.66
CA LEU A 90 -1.27 5.54 -12.58
C LEU A 90 -0.08 5.96 -13.45
N ILE A 91 1.10 6.19 -12.84
CA ILE A 91 2.30 6.64 -13.57
C ILE A 91 2.81 5.56 -14.53
N ILE A 92 2.89 4.31 -14.07
CA ILE A 92 3.40 3.17 -14.86
C ILE A 92 2.41 2.77 -15.95
N GLY A 93 1.11 2.75 -15.65
CA GLY A 93 0.04 2.43 -16.60
C GLY A 93 0.04 3.41 -17.78
N ARG A 94 0.12 4.72 -17.49
CA ARG A 94 0.21 5.77 -18.53
C ARG A 94 1.47 5.69 -19.38
N ARG A 95 2.58 5.20 -18.85
CA ARG A 95 3.84 5.01 -19.60
C ARG A 95 3.79 3.80 -20.53
N GLY A 96 3.06 2.76 -20.17
CA GLY A 96 2.90 1.54 -20.99
C GLY A 96 1.79 1.60 -22.03
N ALA A 97 1.01 2.69 -22.09
CA ALA A 97 -0.05 2.93 -23.07
C ALA A 97 0.42 3.81 -24.26
N LYS A 98 1.71 4.17 -24.30
CA LYS A 98 2.37 4.74 -25.49
C LYS A 98 3.01 3.62 -26.31
#